data_AF-A0A914QA50-F1
#
_entry.id   AF-A0A914QA50-F1
#
_cell.length_a   1.000
_cell.length_b   1.000
_cell.length_c   1.000
_cell.angle_alpha   90.00
_cell.angle_beta   90.00
_cell.angle_gamma   90.00
#
_symmetry.space_group_name_H-M   'P 1'
#
loop_
_entity.id
_entity.type
_entity.pdbx_description
1 polymer ?
#
loop_
_entity_poly.entity_id
_entity_poly.type
_entity_poly.pdbx_seq_one_letter_code
_entity_poly.pdbx_strand_id
1 'polypeptide(L)'
;MVLHFIQCGVSPPILPNLNALRLDLFDGNLNLHEIGKYYDLGLNTKMHKNETPIGDLLIGFFHYYAMFNYQHEGIVLRMGCVFLK
;
A
#
# COMPACT_ATOMS: atom_id res chain seq x y z
N MET A 1 0.89 7.55 3.18
CA MET A 1 0.36 7.27 4.53
C MET A 1 -0.88 6.37 4.49
N VAL A 2 -2.02 6.81 3.95
CA VAL A 2 -3.23 5.93 3.90
C VAL A 2 -2.97 4.63 3.15
N LEU A 3 -2.41 4.68 1.93
CA LEU A 3 -2.06 3.49 1.16
C LEU A 3 -1.17 2.52 1.95
N HIS A 4 -0.12 3.04 2.58
CA HIS A 4 0.75 2.26 3.45
C HIS A 4 -0.01 1.62 4.63
N PHE A 5 -0.87 2.38 5.31
CA PHE A 5 -1.67 1.87 6.42
C PHE A 5 -2.59 0.72 5.97
N ILE A 6 -3.27 0.85 4.83
CA ILE A 6 -4.14 -0.23 4.33
C ILE A 6 -3.37 -1.40 3.68
N GLN A 7 -2.07 -1.22 3.40
CA GLN A 7 -1.17 -2.26 2.90
C GLN A 7 -0.53 -3.09 4.01
N CYS A 8 -0.15 -2.48 5.14
CA CYS A 8 0.57 -3.17 6.22
C CYS A 8 0.24 -2.72 7.64
N GLY A 9 -0.52 -1.64 7.81
CA GLY A 9 -1.02 -1.18 9.12
C GLY A 9 -2.33 -1.85 9.56
N VAL A 10 -2.92 -2.70 8.72
CA VAL A 10 -4.15 -3.46 8.99
C VAL A 10 -3.98 -4.93 8.62
N SER A 11 -4.70 -5.81 9.32
CA SER A 11 -4.71 -7.26 9.04
C SER A 11 -6.16 -7.77 9.02
N PRO A 12 -6.60 -8.48 7.95
CA PRO A 12 -5.86 -8.74 6.72
C PRO A 12 -5.64 -7.45 5.89
N PRO A 13 -4.59 -7.36 5.06
CA PRO A 13 -4.33 -6.17 4.24
C PRO A 13 -5.49 -5.92 3.26
N ILE A 14 -5.87 -4.66 3.08
CA ILE A 14 -6.94 -4.25 2.15
C ILE A 14 -6.37 -4.07 0.74
N LEU A 15 -5.19 -3.47 0.63
CA LEU A 15 -4.53 -3.21 -0.64
C LEU A 15 -3.24 -4.05 -0.72
N PRO A 16 -2.97 -4.74 -1.84
CA PRO A 16 -1.69 -5.40 -2.01
C PRO A 16 -0.58 -4.39 -2.37
N ASN A 17 0.65 -4.88 -2.39
CA ASN A 17 1.74 -4.15 -3.01
C ASN A 17 1.62 -4.20 -4.54
N LEU A 18 1.17 -3.09 -5.15
CA LEU A 18 1.01 -2.97 -6.60
C LEU A 18 2.33 -3.11 -7.37
N ASN A 19 3.43 -2.62 -6.81
CA ASN A 19 4.76 -2.75 -7.43
C ASN A 19 5.16 -4.22 -7.51
N ALA A 20 4.93 -4.98 -6.44
CA ALA A 20 5.22 -6.42 -6.43
C ALA A 20 4.34 -7.21 -7.40
N LEU A 21 3.08 -6.79 -7.59
CA LEU A 21 2.15 -7.48 -8.49
C LEU A 21 2.39 -7.18 -9.98
N ARG A 22 2.82 -5.97 -10.30
CA ARG A 22 3.01 -5.49 -11.69
C ARG A 22 4.35 -4.76 -11.83
N LEU A 23 5.45 -5.47 -11.58
CA LEU A 23 6.79 -4.92 -11.77
C LEU A 23 6.98 -4.39 -13.20
N ASP A 24 6.34 -5.04 -14.18
CA ASP A 24 6.32 -4.62 -15.59
C ASP A 24 5.73 -3.22 -15.82
N LEU A 25 4.84 -2.76 -14.94
CA LEU A 25 4.21 -1.43 -15.04
C LEU A 25 4.83 -0.37 -14.13
N PHE A 26 5.51 -0.80 -13.07
CA PHE A 26 6.05 0.11 -12.05
C PHE A 26 7.58 0.08 -11.97
N ASP A 27 8.24 -0.53 -12.96
CA ASP A 27 9.66 -0.39 -13.18
C ASP A 27 9.98 1.01 -13.72
N GLY A 28 11.13 1.56 -13.32
CA GLY A 28 11.57 2.91 -13.68
C GLY A 28 11.85 3.11 -15.16
N ASN A 29 11.79 2.03 -15.94
CA ASN A 29 12.04 2.01 -17.38
C ASN A 29 10.78 2.17 -18.24
N LEU A 30 9.59 2.31 -17.63
CA LEU A 30 8.34 2.46 -18.38
C LEU A 30 8.33 3.80 -19.15
N ASN A 31 7.93 3.75 -20.42
CA ASN A 31 7.76 4.95 -21.23
C ASN A 31 6.63 5.82 -20.65
N LEU A 32 6.90 7.11 -20.43
CA LEU A 32 5.92 8.07 -19.90
C LEU A 32 4.61 8.11 -20.72
N HIS A 33 4.68 7.85 -22.02
CA HIS A 33 3.51 7.79 -22.90
C HIS A 33 2.61 6.57 -22.68
N GLU A 34 3.05 5.59 -21.89
CA GLU A 34 2.32 4.35 -21.60
C GLU A 34 1.65 4.34 -20.22
N ILE A 35 2.09 5.21 -19.30
CA ILE A 35 1.58 5.29 -17.90
C ILE A 35 0.04 5.42 -17.85
N GLY A 36 -0.55 6.21 -18.75
CA GLY A 36 -2.00 6.46 -18.78
C GLY A 36 -2.81 5.36 -19.47
N LYS A 37 -2.20 4.32 -20.04
CA LYS A 37 -2.93 3.25 -20.75
C LYS A 37 -3.43 2.14 -19.82
N TYR A 38 -2.96 2.12 -18.58
CA TYR A 38 -3.26 1.07 -17.60
C TYR A 38 -4.37 1.52 -16.62
N TYR A 39 -5.58 1.73 -17.12
CA TYR A 39 -6.75 2.03 -16.26
C TYR A 39 -7.28 0.78 -15.54
N ASP A 40 -7.12 -0.39 -16.14
CA ASP A 40 -7.41 -1.68 -15.53
C ASP A 40 -6.11 -2.47 -15.42
N LEU A 41 -5.67 -2.69 -14.19
CA LEU A 41 -4.45 -3.44 -13.90
C LEU A 41 -4.66 -4.96 -14.01
N GLY A 42 -5.91 -5.43 -14.23
CA GLY A 42 -6.25 -6.84 -14.35
C GLY A 42 -5.85 -7.66 -13.13
N LEU A 43 -5.87 -7.03 -11.94
CA LEU A 43 -5.32 -7.62 -10.73
C LEU A 43 -6.26 -8.72 -10.22
N ASN A 44 -5.97 -9.96 -10.59
CA ASN A 44 -6.63 -11.12 -10.00
C ASN A 44 -5.90 -11.51 -8.70
N THR A 45 -6.03 -10.67 -7.68
CA THR A 45 -5.39 -10.90 -6.39
C THR A 45 -6.32 -11.70 -5.49
N LYS A 46 -5.97 -12.96 -5.23
CA LYS A 46 -6.59 -13.77 -4.17
C LYS A 46 -6.15 -13.25 -2.81
N MET A 47 -6.72 -12.14 -2.37
CA MET A 47 -6.52 -11.61 -1.03
C MET A 47 -7.68 -11.98 -0.12
N HIS A 48 -7.38 -12.21 1.15
CA HIS A 48 -8.42 -12.30 2.16
C HIS A 48 -9.15 -10.96 2.25
N LYS A 49 -10.48 -11.01 2.24
CA LYS A 49 -11.31 -9.83 2.40
C LYS A 49 -11.12 -9.29 3.83
N ASN A 50 -10.76 -8.02 3.93
CA ASN A 50 -10.84 -7.30 5.19
C ASN A 50 -12.28 -6.80 5.37
N GLU A 51 -12.89 -7.14 6.51
CA GLU A 51 -14.28 -6.78 6.83
C GLU A 51 -14.37 -5.72 7.93
N THR A 52 -13.25 -5.08 8.27
CA THR A 52 -13.21 -4.01 9.26
C THR A 52 -14.06 -2.82 8.80
N PRO A 53 -14.99 -2.33 9.64
CA PRO A 53 -15.79 -1.15 9.33
C PRO A 53 -14.91 0.07 9.03
N ILE A 54 -15.38 0.95 8.14
CA ILE A 54 -14.64 2.16 7.75
C ILE A 54 -14.34 3.07 8.95
N GLY A 55 -15.27 3.17 9.90
CA GLY A 55 -15.05 3.94 11.13
C GLY A 55 -13.87 3.41 11.94
N ASP A 56 -13.78 2.08 12.11
CA ASP A 56 -12.69 1.43 12.83
C ASP A 56 -11.36 1.55 12.07
N LEU A 57 -11.39 1.49 10.74
CA LEU A 57 -10.20 1.76 9.91
C LEU A 57 -9.70 3.19 10.08
N LEU A 58 -10.60 4.17 10.18
CA LEU A 58 -10.23 5.56 10.39
C LEU A 58 -9.62 5.78 11.79
N ILE A 59 -10.20 5.18 12.82
CA ILE A 59 -9.64 5.20 14.18
C ILE A 59 -8.27 4.51 14.18
N GLY A 60 -8.16 3.35 13.55
CA GLY A 60 -6.92 2.59 13.40
C GLY A 60 -5.83 3.37 12.66
N PHE A 61 -6.19 4.14 11.63
CA PHE A 61 -5.27 5.00 10.91
C PHE A 61 -4.64 6.06 11.83
N PHE A 62 -5.47 6.75 12.62
CA PHE A 62 -4.97 7.74 13.56
C PHE A 62 -4.13 7.10 14.66
N HIS A 63 -4.56 5.97 15.20
CA HIS A 63 -3.82 5.24 16.22
C HIS A 63 -2.45 4.76 15.70
N TYR A 64 -2.41 4.16 14.52
CA TYR A 64 -1.19 3.67 13.88
C TYR A 64 -0.15 4.79 13.72
N TYR A 65 -0.56 5.94 13.18
CA TYR A 65 0.35 7.05 12.95
C TYR A 65 0.67 7.88 14.19
N ALA A 66 -0.18 7.87 15.22
CA ALA A 66 0.18 8.42 16.52
C ALA A 66 1.36 7.67 17.18
N MET A 67 1.52 6.37 16.88
CA MET A 67 2.61 5.53 17.40
C MET A 67 3.81 5.41 16.46
N PHE A 68 3.69 5.85 15.21
CA PHE A 68 4.75 5.72 14.20
C PHE A 68 5.97 6.58 14.57
N ASN A 69 7.16 5.98 14.56
CA ASN A 69 8.38 6.67 14.95
C ASN A 69 9.01 7.41 13.77
N TYR A 70 8.52 8.61 13.48
CA TYR A 70 8.97 9.42 12.34
C TYR A 70 10.47 9.77 12.33
N GLN A 71 11.19 9.63 13.44
CA GLN A 71 12.63 9.88 13.51
C GLN A 71 13.45 8.70 12.99
N HIS A 72 12.96 7.47 13.19
CA HIS A 72 13.70 6.24 12.93
C HIS A 72 13.03 5.33 11.89
N GLU A 73 11.77 5.60 11.55
CA GLU A 73 10.96 4.80 10.63
C GLU A 73 10.63 5.59 9.35
N GLY A 74 10.79 4.93 8.21
CA GLY A 74 10.44 5.44 6.89
C GLY A 74 9.34 4.60 6.24
N ILE A 75 8.45 5.25 5.48
CA ILE A 75 7.41 4.56 4.71
C ILE A 75 7.98 4.17 3.35
N VAL A 76 8.01 2.87 3.04
CA VAL A 76 8.45 2.37 1.72
C VAL A 76 7.26 1.80 0.97
N LEU A 77 6.55 2.66 0.25
CA LEU A 77 5.33 2.27 -0.48
C LEU A 77 5.59 1.21 -1.57
N ARG A 78 6.77 1.24 -2.20
CA ARG A 78 7.20 0.23 -3.19
C ARG A 78 7.29 -1.17 -2.59
N MET A 79 7.60 -1.28 -1.30
CA MET A 79 7.72 -2.57 -0.60
C MET A 79 6.47 -2.86 0.25
N GLY A 80 5.62 -1.87 0.50
CA GLY A 80 4.46 -1.98 1.37
C GLY A 80 4.87 -2.22 2.83
N CYS A 81 5.99 -1.66 3.27
CA CYS A 81 6.53 -1.88 4.61
C CYS A 81 7.17 -0.62 5.21
N VAL A 82 7.54 -0.75 6.48
CA VAL A 82 8.34 0.23 7.21
C VAL A 82 9.83 -0.11 7.05
N PHE A 83 10.64 0.89 6.75
CA PHE A 83 12.09 0.81 6.76
C PHE A 83 12.64 1.43 8.03
N LEU A 84 13.59 0.76 8.69
CA LEU A 84 14.29 1.28 9.87
C LEU A 84 15.60 1.93 9.44
N LYS A 85 15.82 3.16 9.88
CA LYS A 85 17.03 3.95 9.59
C LYS A 85 18.16 3.65 10.58
#